data_AF-A0A8T4RYD2-F1
#
_entry.id   AF-A0A8T4RYD2-F1
#
_cell.length_a   1.000
_cell.length_b   1.000
_cell.length_c   1.000
_cell.angle_alpha   90.00
_cell.angle_beta   90.00
_cell.angle_gamma   90.00
#
_symmetry.space_group_name_H-M   'P 1'
#
loop_
_entity.id
_entity.type
_entity.pdbx_description
1 polymer ?
#
loop_
_entity_poly.entity_id
_entity_poly.type
_entity_poly.pdbx_seq_one_letter_code
_entity_poly.pdbx_strand_id
1 'polypeptide(L)'
;MFISIRECAERLNMDRSHLLKDIKSGKYGHIQLIQRRDRNKQNQKVSTISIEDFETIKKAREIEGYTADGTVIKELKGVFYIVQTNPDTIPHRYKFGFSKDLRNRLDSYKSVCPNLKLIAKYDCDSIHELPLLKMVSRYGKRIGQELYEIQNVAIVKEEIEEVLKKLLPERTS
;
A
#
# COMPACT_ATOMS: atom_id res chain seq x y z
N MET A 1 -16.60 16.71 -22.72
CA MET A 1 -15.30 17.38 -22.49
C MET A 1 -14.30 16.28 -22.09
N PHE A 2 -13.01 16.41 -22.41
CA PHE A 2 -12.01 15.34 -22.23
C PHE A 2 -10.81 15.85 -21.44
N ILE A 3 -10.17 14.96 -20.69
CA ILE A 3 -8.94 15.24 -19.96
C ILE A 3 -7.84 14.27 -20.43
N SER A 4 -6.62 14.78 -20.59
CA SER A 4 -5.49 13.91 -20.95
C SER A 4 -5.10 13.03 -19.78
N ILE A 5 -4.61 11.81 -20.05
CA ILE A 5 -4.14 10.91 -18.99
C ILE A 5 -3.02 11.53 -18.15
N ARG A 6 -2.17 12.34 -18.78
CA ARG A 6 -1.13 13.08 -18.05
C ARG A 6 -1.72 14.07 -17.06
N GLU A 7 -2.70 14.86 -17.50
CA GLU A 7 -3.36 15.83 -16.63
C GLU A 7 -4.19 15.15 -15.53
N CYS A 8 -4.83 14.02 -15.85
CA CYS A 8 -5.50 13.17 -14.87
C CYS A 8 -4.51 12.67 -13.80
N ALA A 9 -3.35 12.16 -14.21
CA ALA A 9 -2.31 11.70 -13.31
C ALA A 9 -1.77 12.83 -12.41
N GLU A 10 -1.54 14.01 -12.99
CA GLU A 10 -1.13 15.23 -12.26
C GLU A 10 -2.19 15.63 -11.21
N ARG A 11 -3.48 15.67 -11.58
CA ARG A 11 -4.59 16.02 -10.67
C ARG A 11 -4.85 14.97 -9.59
N LEU A 12 -4.52 13.70 -9.83
CA LEU A 12 -4.66 12.61 -8.87
C LEU A 12 -3.39 12.37 -8.05
N ASN A 13 -2.34 13.17 -8.28
CA ASN A 13 -0.99 13.00 -7.73
C ASN A 13 -0.53 11.53 -7.82
N MET A 14 -0.63 10.96 -9.03
CA MET A 14 -0.30 9.57 -9.32
C MET A 14 0.72 9.51 -10.45
N ASP A 15 1.59 8.49 -10.44
CA ASP A 15 2.38 8.18 -11.62
C ASP A 15 1.47 7.83 -12.82
N ARG A 16 1.78 8.42 -13.98
CA ARG A 16 1.02 8.23 -15.22
C ARG A 16 1.00 6.77 -15.67
N SER A 17 2.10 6.04 -15.50
CA SER A 17 2.22 4.65 -15.94
C SER A 17 1.40 3.74 -15.03
N HIS A 18 1.39 4.01 -13.72
CA HIS A 18 0.50 3.33 -12.78
C HIS A 18 -0.97 3.61 -13.08
N LEU A 19 -1.35 4.86 -13.33
CA LEU A 19 -2.73 5.20 -13.70
C LEU A 19 -3.17 4.44 -14.97
N LEU A 20 -2.32 4.38 -15.99
CA LEU A 20 -2.61 3.63 -17.21
C LEU A 20 -2.75 2.13 -16.96
N LYS A 21 -1.92 1.57 -16.07
CA LYS A 21 -2.00 0.15 -15.70
C LYS A 21 -3.32 -0.15 -15.01
N ASP A 22 -3.73 0.68 -14.06
CA ASP A 22 -4.98 0.52 -13.30
C ASP A 22 -6.22 0.67 -14.19
N ILE A 23 -6.22 1.63 -15.11
CA ILE A 23 -7.30 1.78 -16.09
C ILE A 23 -7.39 0.53 -16.98
N LYS A 24 -6.25 0.06 -17.50
CA LYS A 24 -6.20 -1.13 -18.38
C LYS A 24 -6.56 -2.43 -17.67
N SER A 25 -6.27 -2.55 -16.37
CA SER A 25 -6.67 -3.71 -15.59
C SER A 25 -8.16 -3.70 -15.21
N GLY A 26 -8.89 -2.62 -15.54
CA GLY A 26 -10.31 -2.48 -15.21
C GLY A 26 -10.57 -2.15 -13.74
N LYS A 27 -9.55 -1.69 -12.99
CA LYS A 27 -9.67 -1.39 -11.55
C LYS A 27 -10.81 -0.40 -11.25
N TYR A 28 -11.02 0.57 -12.13
CA TYR A 28 -12.03 1.62 -11.99
C TYR A 28 -13.28 1.38 -12.85
N GLY A 29 -13.48 0.14 -13.31
CA GLY A 29 -14.50 -0.20 -14.31
C GLY A 29 -14.03 -0.01 -15.75
N HIS A 30 -14.97 -0.09 -16.70
CA HIS A 30 -14.70 0.02 -18.13
C HIS A 30 -14.50 1.47 -18.58
N ILE A 31 -13.30 2.00 -18.36
CA ILE A 31 -12.92 3.35 -18.82
C ILE A 31 -12.33 3.27 -20.23
N GLN A 32 -12.91 4.03 -21.16
CA GLN A 32 -12.44 4.07 -22.54
C GLN A 32 -11.30 5.06 -22.75
N LEU A 33 -10.15 4.56 -23.20
CA LEU A 33 -9.01 5.38 -23.62
C LEU A 33 -9.15 5.78 -25.09
N ILE A 34 -9.30 7.07 -25.35
CA ILE A 34 -9.42 7.60 -26.71
C ILE A 34 -8.14 8.36 -27.07
N GLN A 35 -7.53 8.04 -28.20
CA GLN A 35 -6.41 8.82 -28.75
C GLN A 35 -6.95 10.07 -29.44
N ARG A 36 -6.51 11.25 -28.99
CA ARG A 36 -6.86 12.54 -29.59
C ARG A 36 -5.59 13.32 -29.91
N ARG A 37 -5.63 14.18 -30.92
CA ARG A 37 -4.54 15.13 -31.15
C ARG A 37 -4.78 16.38 -30.33
N ASP A 38 -3.79 16.76 -29.53
CA ASP A 38 -3.87 17.94 -28.66
C ASP A 38 -3.22 19.15 -29.36
N ARG A 39 -4.03 20.18 -29.62
CA ARG A 39 -3.56 21.43 -30.24
C ARG A 39 -2.58 22.19 -29.34
N ASN A 40 -2.69 22.04 -28.02
CA ASN A 40 -1.82 22.70 -27.04
C ASN A 40 -0.48 21.99 -26.85
N LYS A 41 -0.32 20.79 -27.44
CA LYS A 41 0.93 20.00 -27.38
C LYS A 41 1.43 19.67 -28.79
N GLN A 42 1.58 20.71 -29.61
CA GLN A 42 2.15 20.60 -30.97
C GLN A 42 1.45 19.53 -31.84
N ASN A 43 0.13 19.34 -31.68
CA ASN A 43 -0.67 18.38 -32.45
C ASN A 43 -0.27 16.90 -32.27
N GLN A 44 0.38 16.57 -31.15
CA GLN A 44 0.76 15.21 -30.79
C GLN A 44 -0.47 14.36 -30.40
N LYS A 45 -0.40 13.04 -30.66
CA LYS A 45 -1.40 12.09 -30.20
C LYS A 45 -1.26 11.89 -28.68
N VAL A 46 -2.32 12.15 -27.95
CA VAL A 46 -2.42 11.95 -26.50
C VAL A 46 -3.58 11.04 -26.17
N SER A 47 -3.39 10.21 -25.15
CA SER A 47 -4.48 9.40 -24.58
C SER A 47 -5.34 10.26 -23.68
N THR A 48 -6.66 10.19 -23.86
CA THR A 48 -7.65 10.98 -23.14
C THR A 48 -8.76 10.09 -22.60
N ILE A 49 -9.40 10.54 -21.52
CA ILE A 49 -10.62 9.95 -20.95
C ILE A 49 -11.71 11.03 -20.86
N SER A 50 -12.96 10.61 -20.67
CA SER A 50 -14.04 11.56 -20.38
C SER A 50 -13.86 12.18 -18.99
N ILE A 51 -14.49 13.33 -18.74
CA ILE A 51 -14.52 13.92 -17.39
C ILE A 51 -15.30 13.02 -16.43
N GLU A 52 -16.34 12.34 -16.90
CA GLU A 52 -17.12 11.40 -16.08
C GLU A 52 -16.27 10.21 -15.59
N ASP A 53 -15.42 9.68 -16.49
CA ASP A 53 -14.44 8.65 -16.12
C ASP A 53 -13.43 9.18 -15.11
N PHE A 54 -12.97 10.44 -15.28
CA PHE A 54 -12.07 11.08 -14.32
C PHE A 54 -12.71 11.17 -12.92
N GLU A 55 -13.96 11.63 -12.83
CA GLU A 55 -14.68 11.69 -11.55
C GLU A 55 -14.91 10.31 -10.94
N THR A 56 -15.11 9.29 -11.77
CA THR A 56 -15.21 7.89 -11.32
C THR A 56 -13.90 7.42 -10.69
N ILE A 57 -12.76 7.66 -11.34
CA ILE A 57 -11.43 7.33 -10.80
C ILE A 57 -11.19 8.10 -9.50
N LYS A 58 -11.52 9.39 -9.46
CA LYS A 58 -11.33 10.25 -8.29
C LYS A 58 -12.12 9.71 -7.09
N LYS A 59 -13.40 9.42 -7.26
CA LYS A 59 -14.25 8.83 -6.19
C LYS A 59 -13.73 7.48 -5.72
N ALA A 60 -13.31 6.61 -6.64
CA ALA A 60 -12.73 5.33 -6.28
C ALA A 60 -11.47 5.49 -5.42
N ARG A 61 -10.61 6.46 -5.76
CA ARG A 61 -9.41 6.79 -4.97
C ARG A 61 -9.74 7.40 -3.61
N GLU A 62 -10.76 8.24 -3.52
CA GLU A 62 -11.25 8.77 -2.23
C GLU A 62 -11.76 7.65 -1.32
N ILE A 63 -12.48 6.66 -1.87
CA ILE A 63 -12.90 5.45 -1.14
C ILE A 63 -11.69 4.62 -0.69
N GLU A 64 -10.66 4.51 -1.54
CA GLU A 64 -9.39 3.84 -1.21
C GLU A 64 -8.58 4.57 -0.13
N GLY A 65 -8.89 5.83 0.14
CA GLY A 65 -8.31 6.65 1.21
C GLY A 65 -7.30 7.69 0.75
N TYR A 66 -7.23 7.98 -0.55
CA TYR A 66 -6.41 9.06 -1.13
C TYR A 66 -7.22 10.35 -1.25
N THR A 67 -6.61 11.50 -0.97
CA THR A 67 -7.25 12.81 -1.21
C THR A 67 -6.73 13.51 -2.46
N ALA A 68 -7.37 14.63 -2.80
CA ALA A 68 -7.10 15.39 -4.04
C ALA A 68 -5.67 15.96 -4.13
N ASP A 69 -4.96 16.06 -3.01
CA ASP A 69 -3.54 16.42 -2.89
C ASP A 69 -2.60 15.19 -2.94
N GLY A 70 -3.15 13.98 -3.05
CA GLY A 70 -2.40 12.72 -3.05
C GLY A 70 -1.96 12.22 -1.68
N THR A 71 -2.35 12.92 -0.61
CA THR A 71 -2.07 12.50 0.75
C THR A 71 -3.01 11.35 1.12
N VAL A 72 -2.50 10.31 1.79
CA VAL A 72 -3.33 9.22 2.30
C VAL A 72 -4.00 9.74 3.58
N ILE A 73 -5.27 10.13 3.51
CA ILE A 73 -5.98 10.74 4.65
C ILE A 73 -6.78 9.73 5.46
N LYS A 74 -7.17 8.59 4.88
CA LYS A 74 -7.93 7.61 5.68
C LYS A 74 -6.98 6.69 6.42
N GLU A 75 -6.99 6.77 7.74
CA GLU A 75 -6.56 5.69 8.62
C GLU A 75 -7.33 4.44 8.22
N LEU A 76 -6.66 3.55 7.50
CA LEU A 76 -7.23 2.28 7.12
C LEU A 76 -7.02 1.37 8.32
N LYS A 77 -8.12 0.98 8.98
CA LYS A 77 -8.09 -0.06 10.01
C LYS A 77 -7.61 -1.36 9.37
N GLY A 78 -6.65 -2.00 10.00
CA GLY A 78 -6.12 -3.28 9.58
C GLY A 78 -5.15 -3.81 10.61
N VAL A 79 -4.16 -4.56 10.13
CA VAL A 79 -3.28 -5.33 10.98
C VAL A 79 -1.84 -5.14 10.56
N PHE A 80 -0.99 -4.73 11.50
CA PHE A 80 0.45 -4.86 11.38
C PHE A 80 0.85 -6.28 11.77
N TYR A 81 1.59 -6.97 10.91
CA TYR A 81 1.93 -8.38 11.10
C TYR A 81 3.44 -8.61 11.07
N ILE A 82 3.85 -9.69 11.75
CA ILE A 82 5.18 -10.25 11.70
C ILE A 82 5.05 -11.68 11.19
N VAL A 83 5.75 -11.99 10.11
CA VAL A 83 5.84 -13.34 9.58
C VAL A 83 7.29 -13.79 9.45
N GLN A 84 7.58 -15.03 9.80
CA GLN A 84 8.88 -15.64 9.59
C GLN A 84 8.88 -16.31 8.22
N THR A 85 9.82 -15.93 7.37
CA THR A 85 9.95 -16.48 6.03
C THR A 85 11.00 -17.60 6.05
N ASN A 86 10.60 -18.81 5.63
CA ASN A 86 11.47 -20.00 5.60
C ASN A 86 12.14 -20.32 6.96
N PRO A 87 11.36 -20.66 8.01
CA PRO A 87 11.89 -20.96 9.35
C PRO A 87 12.99 -22.02 9.37
N ASP A 88 12.94 -22.99 8.45
CA ASP A 88 13.86 -24.14 8.45
C ASP A 88 15.23 -23.82 7.85
N THR A 89 15.31 -22.83 6.95
CA THR A 89 16.56 -22.46 6.26
C THR A 89 17.11 -21.11 6.68
N ILE A 90 16.24 -20.16 7.05
CA ILE A 90 16.61 -18.81 7.44
C ILE A 90 15.81 -18.39 8.69
N PRO A 91 16.08 -19.02 9.86
CA PRO A 91 15.25 -18.86 11.06
C PRO A 91 15.20 -17.43 11.60
N HIS A 92 16.16 -16.58 11.27
CA HIS A 92 16.18 -15.19 11.75
C HIS A 92 15.59 -14.19 10.76
N ARG A 93 14.97 -14.64 9.66
CA ARG A 93 14.39 -13.75 8.65
C ARG A 93 12.89 -13.57 8.84
N TYR A 94 12.52 -12.31 9.06
CA TYR A 94 11.15 -11.90 9.33
C TYR A 94 10.73 -10.82 8.35
N LYS A 95 9.49 -10.91 7.86
CA LYS A 95 8.82 -9.83 7.17
C LYS A 95 7.87 -9.12 8.12
N PHE A 96 7.88 -7.80 8.03
CA PHE A 96 6.98 -6.89 8.73
C PHE A 96 6.12 -6.18 7.69
N GLY A 97 4.91 -5.76 8.06
CA GLY A 97 4.10 -4.93 7.20
C GLY A 97 2.66 -4.83 7.66
N PHE A 98 1.87 -4.06 6.92
CA PHE A 98 0.47 -3.82 7.18
C PHE A 98 -0.44 -4.49 6.13
N SER A 99 -1.63 -4.91 6.54
CA SER A 99 -2.68 -5.34 5.61
C SER A 99 -4.07 -5.08 6.17
N LYS A 100 -5.01 -4.68 5.31
CA LYS A 100 -6.47 -4.69 5.60
C LYS A 100 -7.03 -6.10 5.65
N ASP A 101 -6.43 -7.01 4.88
CA ASP A 101 -6.84 -8.40 4.75
C ASP A 101 -5.61 -9.27 4.93
N LEU A 102 -5.33 -9.62 6.19
CA LEU A 102 -4.18 -10.44 6.52
C LEU A 102 -4.30 -11.84 5.90
N ARG A 103 -5.52 -12.40 5.79
CA ARG A 103 -5.74 -13.75 5.27
C ARG A 103 -5.33 -13.85 3.81
N ASN A 104 -5.89 -12.99 2.96
CA ASN A 104 -5.54 -12.96 1.53
C ASN A 104 -4.05 -12.67 1.31
N ARG A 105 -3.46 -11.82 2.16
CA ARG A 105 -2.02 -11.52 2.11
C ARG A 105 -1.17 -12.73 2.45
N LEU A 106 -1.51 -13.47 3.51
CA LEU A 106 -0.80 -14.69 3.91
C LEU A 106 -0.96 -15.80 2.88
N ASP A 107 -2.15 -15.99 2.31
CA ASP A 107 -2.40 -17.00 1.28
C ASP A 107 -1.60 -16.70 0.00
N SER A 108 -1.53 -15.42 -0.38
CA SER A 108 -0.64 -14.98 -1.47
C SER A 108 0.82 -15.30 -1.16
N TYR A 109 1.29 -15.08 0.07
CA TYR A 109 2.66 -15.40 0.46
C TYR A 109 2.95 -16.91 0.52
N LYS A 110 1.98 -17.74 0.90
CA LYS A 110 2.14 -19.20 0.93
C LYS A 110 2.46 -19.79 -0.44
N SER A 111 2.00 -19.15 -1.52
CA SER A 111 2.32 -19.59 -2.88
C SER A 111 3.83 -19.56 -3.19
N VAL A 112 4.58 -18.65 -2.55
CA VAL A 112 6.03 -18.48 -2.73
C VAL A 112 6.85 -18.98 -1.54
N CYS A 113 6.26 -19.02 -0.35
CA CYS A 113 6.88 -19.44 0.91
C CYS A 113 5.90 -20.35 1.68
N PRO A 114 5.77 -21.64 1.31
CA PRO A 114 4.76 -22.54 1.87
C PRO A 114 4.92 -22.78 3.37
N ASN A 115 6.16 -22.74 3.87
CA ASN A 115 6.49 -22.96 5.28
C ASN A 115 6.50 -21.65 6.10
N LEU A 116 5.93 -20.55 5.61
CA LEU A 116 5.86 -19.32 6.40
C LEU A 116 5.12 -19.53 7.72
N LYS A 117 5.54 -18.81 8.75
CA LYS A 117 4.88 -18.81 10.06
C LYS A 117 4.44 -17.40 10.42
N LEU A 118 3.16 -17.23 10.78
CA LEU A 118 2.68 -15.99 11.40
C LEU A 118 3.17 -15.97 12.84
N ILE A 119 3.96 -14.95 13.19
CA ILE A 119 4.60 -14.81 14.51
C ILE A 119 3.76 -13.93 15.42
N ALA A 120 3.26 -12.82 14.90
CA ALA A 120 2.43 -11.88 15.65
C ALA A 120 1.58 -11.03 14.69
N LYS A 121 0.52 -10.44 15.25
CA LYS A 121 -0.35 -9.51 14.57
C LYS A 121 -0.91 -8.49 15.56
N TYR A 122 -1.05 -7.24 15.14
CA TYR A 122 -1.50 -6.13 15.96
C TYR A 122 -2.50 -5.29 15.19
N ASP A 123 -3.67 -5.06 15.76
CA ASP A 123 -4.67 -4.18 15.15
C ASP A 123 -4.17 -2.75 15.22
N CYS A 124 -4.09 -2.09 14.08
CA CYS A 124 -3.61 -0.71 13.99
C CYS A 124 -4.16 -0.03 12.74
N ASP A 125 -3.94 1.27 12.65
CA ASP A 125 -4.16 2.03 11.42
C ASP A 125 -2.95 1.97 10.49
N SER A 126 -3.19 2.09 9.18
CA SER A 126 -2.15 2.12 8.15
C SER A 126 -1.08 3.19 8.38
N ILE A 127 -1.41 4.29 9.06
CA ILE A 127 -0.47 5.36 9.39
C ILE A 127 0.66 4.88 10.33
N HIS A 128 0.43 3.82 11.11
CA HIS A 128 1.42 3.28 12.04
C HIS A 128 2.48 2.40 11.35
N GLU A 129 2.26 1.94 10.11
CA GLU A 129 3.18 1.04 9.41
C GLU A 129 4.59 1.65 9.29
N LEU A 130 4.69 2.88 8.79
CA LEU A 130 5.98 3.52 8.54
C LEU A 130 6.77 3.79 9.83
N PRO A 131 6.17 4.35 10.90
CA PRO A 131 6.81 4.43 12.22
C PRO A 131 7.28 3.08 12.76
N LEU A 132 6.46 2.03 12.66
CA LEU A 132 6.80 0.70 13.14
C LEU A 132 7.96 0.09 12.32
N LEU A 133 7.95 0.20 11.00
CA LEU A 133 9.06 -0.27 10.15
C LEU A 133 10.37 0.49 10.43
N LYS A 134 10.29 1.79 10.72
CA LYS A 134 11.44 2.59 11.12
C LYS A 134 11.98 2.13 12.48
N MET A 135 11.11 1.83 13.43
CA MET A 135 11.49 1.24 14.71
C MET A 135 12.19 -0.12 14.51
N VAL A 136 11.60 -1.02 13.72
CA VAL A 136 12.12 -2.38 13.45
C VAL A 136 13.53 -2.32 12.86
N SER A 137 13.83 -1.30 12.04
CA SER A 137 15.14 -1.14 11.43
C SER A 137 16.30 -0.96 12.42
N ARG A 138 16.02 -0.70 13.70
CA ARG A 138 17.02 -0.60 14.77
C ARG A 138 17.48 -1.97 15.29
N TYR A 139 16.72 -3.04 15.03
CA TYR A 139 16.94 -4.37 15.63
C TYR A 139 17.63 -5.36 14.71
N GLY A 140 17.84 -5.01 13.44
CA GLY A 140 18.40 -5.95 12.49
C GLY A 140 18.67 -5.36 11.12
N LYS A 141 19.32 -6.17 10.30
CA LYS A 141 19.69 -5.79 8.95
C LYS A 141 18.49 -5.93 8.02
N ARG A 142 18.16 -4.86 7.30
CA ARG A 142 17.13 -4.90 6.26
C ARG A 142 17.64 -5.68 5.03
N ILE A 143 16.87 -6.66 4.59
CA ILE A 143 17.13 -7.51 3.42
C ILE A 143 16.05 -7.23 2.35
N GLY A 144 16.16 -6.12 1.63
CA GLY A 144 15.18 -5.75 0.60
C GLY A 144 13.95 -5.02 1.16
N GLN A 145 12.76 -5.28 0.61
CA GLN A 145 11.52 -4.60 1.01
C GLN A 145 10.87 -5.29 2.21
N GLU A 146 11.04 -4.66 3.38
CA GLU A 146 10.36 -5.00 4.66
C GLU A 146 10.71 -6.39 5.23
N LEU A 147 11.76 -7.01 4.72
CA LEU A 147 12.39 -8.20 5.29
C LEU A 147 13.57 -7.77 6.14
N TYR A 148 13.73 -8.39 7.31
CA TYR A 148 14.78 -8.08 8.26
C TYR A 148 15.36 -9.38 8.82
N GLU A 149 16.68 -9.38 9.01
CA GLU A 149 17.38 -10.41 9.77
C GLU A 149 17.54 -9.93 11.22
N ILE A 150 16.80 -10.57 12.12
CA ILE A 150 16.69 -10.18 13.53
C ILE A 150 16.95 -11.41 14.39
N GLN A 151 17.94 -11.30 15.27
CA GLN A 151 18.34 -12.40 16.15
C GLN A 151 17.24 -12.73 17.17
N ASN A 152 16.70 -11.69 17.81
CA ASN A 152 15.67 -11.82 18.83
C ASN A 152 14.40 -11.04 18.45
N VAL A 153 13.46 -11.72 17.80
CA VAL A 153 12.17 -11.11 17.40
C VAL A 153 11.25 -10.83 18.60
N ALA A 154 11.51 -11.44 19.77
CA ALA A 154 10.68 -11.22 20.96
C ALA A 154 10.77 -9.77 21.46
N ILE A 155 11.97 -9.19 21.49
CA ILE A 155 12.20 -7.78 21.87
C ILE A 155 11.44 -6.84 20.93
N VAL A 156 11.42 -7.16 19.63
CA VAL A 156 10.70 -6.34 18.64
C VAL A 156 9.19 -6.41 18.86
N LYS A 157 8.66 -7.58 19.24
CA LYS A 157 7.23 -7.72 19.57
C LYS A 157 6.87 -6.83 20.76
N GLU A 158 7.65 -6.88 21.84
CA GLU A 158 7.44 -6.08 23.04
C GLU A 158 7.45 -4.58 22.70
N GLU A 159 8.41 -4.10 21.91
CA GLU A 159 8.45 -2.68 21.56
C GLU A 159 7.30 -2.26 20.61
N ILE A 160 6.85 -3.13 19.69
CA ILE A 160 5.66 -2.87 18.87
C ILE A 160 4.44 -2.67 19.78
N GLU A 161 4.24 -3.55 20.77
CA GLU A 161 3.12 -3.43 21.70
C GLU A 161 3.18 -2.13 22.49
N GLU A 162 4.34 -1.73 22.99
CA GLU A 162 4.51 -0.48 23.72
C GLU A 162 4.24 0.75 22.85
N VAL A 163 4.76 0.76 21.62
CA VAL A 163 4.55 1.85 20.67
C VAL A 163 3.08 1.96 20.32
N LEU A 164 2.43 0.84 20.00
CA LEU A 164 1.00 0.84 19.66
C LEU A 164 0.13 1.26 20.85
N LYS A 165 0.44 0.85 22.09
CA LYS A 165 -0.27 1.33 23.29
C LYS A 165 -0.18 2.85 23.45
N LYS A 166 0.96 3.46 23.11
CA LYS A 166 1.14 4.92 23.17
C LYS A 166 0.41 5.65 22.03
N LEU A 167 0.35 5.03 20.86
CA LEU A 167 -0.27 5.60 19.65
C LEU A 167 -1.79 5.37 19.58
N LEU A 168 -2.29 4.34 20.25
CA LEU A 168 -3.70 4.02 20.41
C LEU A 168 -4.09 4.35 21.86
N PRO A 169 -4.25 5.64 22.24
CA PRO A 169 -4.82 5.95 23.54
C PRO A 169 -6.17 5.26 23.63
N GLU A 170 -6.41 4.59 24.76
CA GLU A 170 -7.65 3.84 25.02
C GLU A 170 -8.82 4.65 24.49
N ARG A 171 -9.54 4.10 23.50
CA ARG A 171 -10.86 4.62 23.17
C ARG A 171 -11.74 4.29 24.36
N THR A 172 -11.72 5.16 25.37
CA THR A 172 -12.68 5.16 26.45
C THR A 172 -14.05 5.14 25.78
N SER A 173 -14.76 4.04 26.04
CA SER A 173 -16.09 3.76 25.53
C SER A 173 -17.09 4.77 26.10
#